data_AF-A0AAN7QIQ2-F1
#
_entry.id   AF-A0AAN7QIQ2-F1
#
_cell.length_a   1.000
_cell.length_b   1.000
_cell.length_c   1.000
_cell.angle_alpha   90.00
_cell.angle_beta   90.00
_cell.angle_gamma   90.00
#
_symmetry.space_group_name_H-M   'P 1'
#
loop_
_entity.id
_entity.type
_entity.pdbx_description
1 polymer ?
#
loop_
_entity_poly.entity_id
_entity_poly.type
_entity_poly.pdbx_seq_one_letter_code
_entity_poly.pdbx_strand_id
1 'polypeptide(L)'
;MTKVSPEPGEIMQTEALLPVSADVSFASNCFPKYRLGPNNQILEDPKEEDKGPSLKEVVECETMNLWEQHKRLSVRDLASKFDKNLAAAAKLTDEAKLKEVASLEGHVLLKKLRDALEALKGQLTGRNKKDVEKAISMVEALAVKLTQKEGELIQEKFEVKKLVNFLKQASEDAKKLVSQEKSFACAEIESARAVVQRIGEALEEEGRSSEMSKTQDVEGLIEEVQEARRIKLLHQPSKVRDMEHELHALRLQIREKAIFSFKLQRELTLSRRAEENRSRLYVLDGPKSLGSVLHIRACSDNAPPLSKCSIQWYRTSSEGSHRDVISGADRPSYAPEPLDVGRILQAEITVNGQKDLVTTAGLVDSVAELESHVESLTRKSNAEFSVTISQINGQDHPSNSTHVFHVGKMRVKLSRGWISKAREIYSTSMQLCGVRSDINVATKGLFWQARKGLSFVLIFESERDRNAAIMLARKYALDCNVMLAGPDDVN
;
A
#
# COMPACT_ATOMS: atom_id res chain seq x y z
N MET A 1 -31.10 -53.96 -35.81
CA MET A 1 -32.27 -53.34 -35.15
C MET A 1 -31.82 -53.00 -33.73
N THR A 2 -31.82 -51.78 -33.18
CA THR A 2 -32.69 -50.60 -33.38
C THR A 2 -32.03 -49.38 -32.70
N LYS A 3 -32.02 -48.23 -33.39
CA LYS A 3 -32.24 -46.81 -32.96
C LYS A 3 -31.55 -46.15 -31.74
N VAL A 4 -30.91 -45.01 -32.07
CA VAL A 4 -31.08 -43.61 -31.54
C VAL A 4 -30.36 -43.17 -30.24
N SER A 5 -29.28 -42.38 -30.42
CA SER A 5 -28.89 -41.02 -29.91
C SER A 5 -29.43 -40.48 -28.56
N PRO A 6 -28.67 -39.63 -27.80
CA PRO A 6 -28.18 -38.31 -28.27
C PRO A 6 -26.77 -37.81 -27.85
N GLU A 7 -26.20 -36.93 -28.67
CA GLU A 7 -25.15 -35.90 -28.38
C GLU A 7 -25.82 -34.61 -27.82
N PRO A 8 -25.13 -33.48 -27.47
CA PRO A 8 -23.68 -33.20 -27.29
C PRO A 8 -23.38 -32.41 -25.96
N GLY A 9 -22.11 -32.12 -25.65
CA GLY A 9 -21.79 -31.26 -24.49
C GLY A 9 -20.33 -30.78 -24.39
N GLU A 10 -20.11 -29.56 -24.88
CA GLU A 10 -19.15 -28.53 -24.49
C GLU A 10 -17.61 -28.73 -24.55
N ILE A 11 -17.07 -27.91 -25.46
CA ILE A 11 -15.71 -27.44 -25.64
C ILE A 11 -15.26 -26.63 -24.41
N MET A 12 -14.06 -26.89 -23.89
CA MET A 12 -13.23 -25.83 -23.30
C MET A 12 -11.81 -25.98 -23.84
N GLN A 13 -11.57 -25.32 -24.97
CA GLN A 13 -10.21 -24.95 -25.38
C GLN A 13 -9.71 -23.93 -24.36
N THR A 14 -8.60 -24.25 -23.71
CA THR A 14 -7.85 -23.32 -22.87
C THR A 14 -7.24 -22.27 -23.78
N GLU A 15 -7.93 -21.15 -23.93
CA GLU A 15 -7.42 -19.97 -24.61
C GLU A 15 -6.27 -19.41 -23.77
N ALA A 16 -5.07 -19.40 -24.36
CA ALA A 16 -3.90 -18.83 -23.73
C ALA A 16 -4.10 -17.31 -23.60
N LEU A 17 -4.21 -16.82 -22.36
CA LEU A 17 -4.22 -15.39 -22.07
C LEU A 17 -2.86 -14.80 -22.47
N LEU A 18 -2.82 -14.12 -23.61
CA LEU A 18 -1.77 -13.17 -23.94
C LEU A 18 -1.92 -11.95 -23.02
N PRO A 19 -0.83 -11.42 -22.44
CA PRO A 19 -0.90 -10.16 -21.70
C PRO A 19 -1.29 -9.04 -22.69
N VAL A 20 -2.43 -8.42 -22.43
CA VAL A 20 -2.89 -7.23 -23.14
C VAL A 20 -1.88 -6.11 -22.89
N SER A 21 -1.27 -5.61 -23.97
CA SER A 21 -0.44 -4.40 -23.95
C SER A 21 -1.27 -3.22 -23.43
N ALA A 22 -0.67 -2.40 -22.55
CA ALA A 22 -1.34 -1.26 -21.92
C ALA A 22 -1.76 -0.13 -22.89
N ASP A 23 -1.36 -0.21 -24.16
CA ASP A 23 -1.74 0.74 -25.21
C ASP A 23 -2.74 0.10 -26.17
N VAL A 24 -4.02 0.11 -25.78
CA VAL A 24 -5.12 -0.21 -26.69
C VAL A 24 -5.67 1.12 -27.21
N SER A 25 -5.23 1.53 -28.40
CA SER A 25 -5.94 2.62 -29.11
C SER A 25 -7.17 2.03 -29.79
N PHE A 26 -8.35 2.39 -29.31
CA PHE A 26 -9.58 2.07 -30.03
C PHE A 26 -9.63 2.93 -31.30
N ALA A 27 -9.86 2.31 -32.46
CA ALA A 27 -10.01 3.02 -33.72
C ALA A 27 -11.24 3.94 -33.76
N SER A 28 -12.17 3.78 -32.80
CA SER A 28 -13.41 4.52 -32.68
C SER A 28 -13.80 4.65 -31.20
N ASN A 29 -14.35 5.81 -30.82
CA ASN A 29 -14.89 6.06 -29.46
C ASN A 29 -16.29 5.45 -29.26
N CYS A 30 -16.77 4.62 -30.19
CA CYS A 30 -18.09 4.00 -30.15
C CYS A 30 -17.98 2.47 -30.27
N PHE A 31 -18.81 1.74 -29.53
CA PHE A 31 -18.93 0.29 -29.68
C PHE A 31 -19.49 -0.06 -31.07
N PRO A 32 -18.92 -1.06 -31.79
CA PRO A 32 -19.45 -1.52 -33.07
C PRO A 32 -20.89 -2.00 -32.90
N LYS A 33 -21.80 -1.49 -33.75
CA LYS A 33 -23.19 -1.95 -33.77
C LYS A 33 -23.30 -3.15 -34.69
N TYR A 34 -23.34 -4.35 -34.12
CA TYR A 34 -23.64 -5.59 -34.86
C TYR A 34 -25.05 -6.09 -34.55
N ARG A 35 -25.69 -6.76 -35.52
CA ARG A 35 -26.93 -7.52 -35.31
C ARG A 35 -26.60 -9.02 -35.23
N LEU A 36 -27.00 -9.67 -34.13
CA LEU A 36 -26.86 -11.11 -33.94
C LEU A 36 -28.11 -11.84 -34.46
N GLY A 37 -27.89 -12.88 -35.28
CA GLY A 37 -28.95 -13.81 -35.68
C GLY A 37 -29.21 -14.90 -34.64
N PRO A 38 -30.28 -15.71 -34.81
CA PRO A 38 -30.53 -16.86 -33.95
C PRO A 38 -29.38 -17.86 -34.11
N ASN A 39 -28.68 -18.16 -33.00
CA ASN A 39 -27.39 -18.87 -32.87
C ASN A 39 -26.13 -17.98 -32.75
N ASN A 40 -26.27 -16.70 -32.39
CA ASN A 40 -25.15 -15.80 -32.10
C ASN A 40 -24.15 -15.60 -33.26
N GLN A 41 -24.57 -15.82 -34.50
CA GLN A 41 -23.77 -15.48 -35.68
C GLN A 41 -23.98 -13.99 -36.04
N ILE A 42 -22.88 -13.26 -36.21
CA ILE A 42 -22.86 -11.87 -36.68
C ILE A 42 -23.27 -11.88 -38.15
N LEU A 43 -24.37 -11.20 -38.50
CA LEU A 43 -24.96 -11.25 -39.85
C LEU A 43 -24.45 -10.17 -40.82
N GLU A 44 -23.85 -9.10 -40.32
CA GLU A 44 -23.28 -8.02 -41.13
C GLU A 44 -21.95 -7.56 -40.51
N ASP A 45 -20.85 -7.75 -41.25
CA ASP A 45 -19.60 -7.04 -40.98
C ASP A 45 -19.74 -5.59 -41.50
N PRO A 46 -19.52 -4.57 -40.67
CA PRO A 46 -19.53 -3.20 -41.13
C PRO A 46 -18.31 -2.97 -42.03
N LYS A 47 -18.55 -2.54 -43.28
CA LYS A 47 -17.51 -1.87 -44.06
C LYS A 47 -17.24 -0.52 -43.40
N GLU A 48 -16.27 -0.47 -42.50
CA GLU A 48 -15.77 0.80 -41.96
C GLU A 48 -14.96 1.51 -43.06
N GLU A 49 -15.60 2.41 -43.79
CA GLU A 49 -14.91 3.60 -44.29
C GLU A 49 -14.87 4.60 -43.13
N ASP A 50 -13.85 4.52 -42.28
CA ASP A 50 -13.60 5.57 -41.29
C ASP A 50 -12.10 5.85 -41.21
N LYS A 51 -11.66 6.84 -42.01
CA LYS A 51 -10.34 7.43 -41.85
C LYS A 51 -10.40 8.26 -40.57
N GLY A 52 -9.68 7.84 -39.54
CA GLY A 52 -9.43 8.67 -38.36
C GLY A 52 -8.94 10.08 -38.77
N PRO A 53 -9.06 11.08 -37.88
CA PRO A 53 -8.75 12.47 -38.21
C PRO A 53 -7.34 12.55 -38.79
N SER A 54 -7.22 13.28 -39.89
CA SER A 54 -5.95 13.38 -40.60
C SER A 54 -4.89 14.03 -39.71
N LEU A 55 -3.62 13.67 -39.88
CA LEU A 55 -2.50 14.25 -39.12
C LEU A 55 -2.54 15.79 -39.13
N LYS A 56 -3.02 16.37 -40.24
CA LYS A 56 -3.21 17.80 -40.42
C LYS A 56 -4.27 18.39 -39.47
N GLU A 57 -5.40 17.72 -39.28
CA GLU A 57 -6.46 18.17 -38.37
C GLU A 57 -6.04 18.08 -36.89
N VAL A 58 -5.27 17.05 -36.52
CA VAL A 58 -4.73 16.92 -35.17
C VAL A 58 -3.73 18.05 -34.87
N VAL A 59 -2.84 18.35 -35.82
CA VAL A 59 -1.88 19.46 -35.69
C VAL A 59 -2.58 20.82 -35.63
N GLU A 60 -3.64 21.03 -36.40
CA GLU A 60 -4.44 22.26 -36.36
C GLU A 60 -5.18 22.43 -35.02
N CYS A 61 -5.74 21.35 -34.46
CA CYS A 61 -6.36 21.36 -33.13
C CYS A 61 -5.36 21.63 -32.00
N GLU A 62 -4.18 21.00 -32.01
CA GLU A 62 -3.14 21.24 -31.00
C GLU A 62 -2.57 22.66 -31.09
N THR A 63 -2.35 23.18 -32.30
CA THR A 63 -1.88 24.56 -32.49
C THR A 63 -2.90 25.59 -32.01
N MET A 64 -4.21 25.35 -32.18
CA MET A 64 -5.25 26.19 -31.58
C MET A 64 -5.23 26.15 -30.04
N ASN A 65 -5.07 24.97 -29.43
CA ASN A 65 -4.99 24.83 -27.98
C ASN A 65 -3.75 25.54 -27.38
N LEU A 66 -2.59 25.44 -28.04
CA LEU A 66 -1.38 26.18 -27.64
C LEU A 66 -1.56 27.70 -27.73
N TRP A 67 -2.27 28.17 -28.76
CA TRP A 67 -2.58 29.59 -28.92
C TRP A 67 -3.51 30.11 -27.81
N GLU A 68 -4.50 29.30 -27.40
CA GLU A 68 -5.42 29.65 -26.32
C GLU A 68 -4.75 29.69 -24.94
N GLN A 69 -3.76 28.82 -24.69
CA GLN A 69 -2.92 28.88 -23.49
C GLN A 69 -2.08 30.17 -23.41
N HIS A 70 -1.63 30.69 -24.55
CA HIS A 70 -0.85 31.94 -24.62
C HIS A 70 -1.66 33.21 -24.35
N LYS A 71 -3.01 33.13 -24.31
CA LYS A 71 -3.93 34.23 -23.94
C LYS A 71 -4.07 34.44 -22.43
N ARG A 72 -3.69 33.47 -21.59
CA ARG A 72 -3.53 33.68 -20.14
C ARG A 72 -2.27 34.53 -19.95
N LEU A 73 -2.38 35.66 -19.23
CA LEU A 73 -1.30 36.66 -19.01
C LEU A 73 0.08 36.02 -19.07
N SER A 74 0.84 36.32 -20.13
CA SER A 74 2.15 35.69 -20.33
C SER A 74 3.03 36.02 -19.12
N VAL A 75 3.93 35.10 -18.73
CA VAL A 75 4.97 35.37 -17.72
C VAL A 75 5.73 36.67 -18.03
N ARG A 76 5.85 37.02 -19.33
CA ARG A 76 6.38 38.30 -19.81
C ARG A 76 5.56 39.51 -19.36
N ASP A 77 4.23 39.42 -19.45
CA ASP A 77 3.32 40.51 -19.08
C ASP A 77 3.32 40.74 -17.56
N LEU A 78 3.33 39.65 -16.79
CA LEU A 78 3.47 39.67 -15.33
C LEU A 78 4.79 40.30 -14.89
N ALA A 79 5.92 39.92 -15.50
CA ALA A 79 7.22 40.51 -15.23
C ALA A 79 7.24 42.01 -15.53
N SER A 80 6.71 42.42 -16.69
CA SER A 80 6.67 43.84 -17.06
C SER A 80 5.82 44.71 -16.12
N LYS A 81 4.72 44.15 -15.59
CA LYS A 81 3.88 44.83 -14.59
C LYS A 81 4.60 44.94 -13.25
N PHE A 82 5.32 43.90 -12.84
CA PHE A 82 6.11 43.91 -11.62
C PHE A 82 7.22 44.97 -11.66
N ASP A 83 8.00 45.02 -12.75
CA ASP A 83 9.07 46.01 -12.92
C ASP A 83 8.53 47.46 -12.91
N LYS A 84 7.37 47.70 -13.56
CA LYS A 84 6.70 49.01 -13.54
C LYS A 84 6.27 49.40 -12.12
N ASN A 85 5.74 48.46 -11.35
CA ASN A 85 5.33 48.70 -9.96
C ASN A 85 6.53 48.94 -9.04
N LEU A 86 7.63 48.20 -9.22
CA LEU A 86 8.87 48.39 -8.48
C LEU A 86 9.50 49.77 -8.78
N ALA A 87 9.48 50.21 -10.04
CA ALA A 87 9.92 51.54 -10.43
C ALA A 87 9.00 52.65 -9.88
N ALA A 88 7.69 52.43 -9.81
CA ALA A 88 6.75 53.38 -9.19
C ALA A 88 6.98 53.50 -7.67
N ALA A 89 7.23 52.39 -6.97
CA ALA A 89 7.55 52.40 -5.54
C ALA A 89 8.85 53.15 -5.22
N ALA A 90 9.86 53.04 -6.10
CA ALA A 90 11.10 53.81 -5.96
C ALA A 90 10.85 55.32 -6.02
N LYS A 91 9.94 55.79 -6.90
CA LYS A 91 9.59 57.22 -7.01
C LYS A 91 8.89 57.77 -5.76
N LEU A 92 8.02 56.98 -5.12
CA LEU A 92 7.37 57.38 -3.86
C LEU A 92 8.36 57.56 -2.70
N THR A 93 9.49 56.83 -2.74
CA THR A 93 10.56 56.96 -1.75
C THR A 93 11.28 58.31 -1.86
N ASP A 94 11.38 58.88 -3.05
CA ASP A 94 11.99 60.20 -3.27
C ASP A 94 11.06 61.34 -2.86
N GLU A 95 9.75 61.17 -3.05
CA GLU A 95 8.73 62.12 -2.57
C GLU A 95 8.69 62.21 -1.03
N ALA A 96 8.98 61.11 -0.33
CA ALA A 96 9.11 61.08 1.13
C ALA A 96 10.32 61.90 1.64
N LYS A 97 11.41 62.03 0.88
CA LYS A 97 12.58 62.86 1.25
C LYS A 97 12.25 64.36 1.27
N LEU A 98 11.29 64.81 0.46
CA LEU A 98 10.83 66.21 0.45
C LEU A 98 10.04 66.57 1.71
N LYS A 99 9.31 65.62 2.31
CA LYS A 99 8.56 65.82 3.56
C LYS A 99 9.46 65.91 4.80
N GLU A 100 10.65 65.32 4.75
CA GLU A 100 11.67 65.37 5.81
C GLU A 100 12.22 66.79 6.01
N VAL A 101 12.36 67.56 4.92
CA VAL A 101 12.78 68.97 4.94
C VAL A 101 11.73 69.85 5.60
N ALA A 102 10.44 69.58 5.39
CA ALA A 102 9.33 70.31 6.02
C ALA A 102 9.20 70.04 7.53
N SER A 103 9.68 68.88 8.01
CA SER A 103 9.60 68.51 9.43
C SER A 103 10.62 69.28 10.30
N LEU A 104 11.84 69.47 9.78
CA LEU A 104 12.88 70.29 10.41
C LEU A 104 12.44 71.76 10.58
N GLU A 105 11.66 72.29 9.64
CA GLU A 105 11.09 73.63 9.71
C GLU A 105 10.04 73.77 10.83
N GLY A 106 9.30 72.69 11.13
CA GLY A 106 8.33 72.62 12.24
C GLY A 106 8.96 72.78 13.62
N HIS A 107 10.13 72.16 13.87
CA HIS A 107 10.86 72.34 15.13
C HIS A 107 11.37 73.76 15.34
N VAL A 108 11.85 74.38 14.26
CA VAL A 108 12.30 75.78 14.30
C VAL A 108 11.13 76.71 14.62
N LEU A 109 9.95 76.46 14.05
CA LEU A 109 8.75 77.26 14.30
C LEU A 109 8.23 77.08 15.74
N LEU A 110 8.16 75.84 16.24
CA LEU A 110 7.73 75.57 17.61
C LEU A 110 8.69 76.18 18.63
N LYS A 111 10.01 76.16 18.36
CA LYS A 111 11.01 76.83 19.19
C LYS A 111 10.78 78.34 19.23
N LYS A 112 10.65 78.99 18.07
CA LYS A 112 10.38 80.44 17.99
C LYS A 112 9.09 80.82 18.70
N LEU A 113 8.03 80.01 18.57
CA LEU A 113 6.76 80.23 19.25
C LEU A 113 6.90 80.12 20.77
N ARG A 114 7.64 79.12 21.26
CA ARG A 114 7.95 78.98 22.69
C ARG A 114 8.71 80.19 23.22
N ASP A 115 9.77 80.61 22.52
CA ASP A 115 10.60 81.75 22.90
C ASP A 115 9.78 83.04 22.99
N ALA A 116 8.86 83.26 22.04
CA ALA A 116 7.94 84.40 22.05
C ALA A 116 6.94 84.34 23.22
N LEU A 117 6.39 83.16 23.54
CA LEU A 117 5.47 82.98 24.66
C LEU A 117 6.17 83.18 26.02
N GLU A 118 7.43 82.76 26.17
CA GLU A 118 8.20 83.01 27.41
C GLU A 118 8.53 84.50 27.58
N ALA A 119 8.87 85.21 26.50
CA ALA A 119 9.05 86.66 26.55
C ALA A 119 7.75 87.37 26.99
N LEU A 120 6.59 86.94 26.48
CA LEU A 120 5.29 87.50 26.85
C LEU A 120 4.91 87.19 28.30
N LYS A 121 5.21 85.98 28.79
CA LYS A 121 4.97 85.57 30.18
C LYS A 121 5.73 86.44 31.19
N GLY A 122 6.94 86.89 30.85
CA GLY A 122 7.74 87.80 31.68
C GLY A 122 7.11 89.19 31.86
N GLN A 123 6.20 89.59 30.96
CA GLN A 123 5.54 90.91 30.96
C GLN A 123 4.12 90.91 31.56
N LEU A 124 3.54 89.74 31.84
CA LEU A 124 2.14 89.60 32.27
C LEU A 124 2.01 89.18 33.74
N THR A 125 0.91 89.59 34.38
CA THR A 125 0.58 89.24 35.78
C THR A 125 -0.83 88.65 35.90
N GLY A 126 -1.11 87.89 36.96
CA GLY A 126 -2.45 87.40 37.28
C GLY A 126 -2.95 86.29 36.33
N ARG A 127 -4.20 86.37 35.88
CA ARG A 127 -4.88 85.34 35.07
C ARG A 127 -4.22 85.14 33.70
N ASN A 128 -3.87 86.24 33.03
CA ASN A 128 -3.25 86.20 31.70
C ASN A 128 -1.89 85.48 31.71
N LYS A 129 -1.13 85.60 32.80
CA LYS A 129 0.13 84.87 32.98
C LYS A 129 -0.09 83.35 33.02
N LYS A 130 -1.14 82.89 33.73
CA LYS A 130 -1.50 81.46 33.82
C LYS A 130 -1.93 80.90 32.46
N ASP A 131 -2.63 81.70 31.65
CA ASP A 131 -3.06 81.28 30.30
C ASP A 131 -1.86 81.15 29.34
N VAL A 132 -0.87 82.05 29.43
CA VAL A 132 0.38 81.94 28.66
C VAL A 132 1.24 80.76 29.15
N GLU A 133 1.31 80.50 30.46
CA GLU A 133 1.95 79.30 31.01
C GLU A 133 1.33 78.01 30.45
N LYS A 134 0.00 77.95 30.36
CA LYS A 134 -0.71 76.82 29.74
C LYS A 134 -0.39 76.69 28.25
N ALA A 135 -0.32 77.80 27.51
CA ALA A 135 0.05 77.80 26.10
C ALA A 135 1.49 77.30 25.89
N ILE A 136 2.45 77.69 26.75
CA ILE A 136 3.83 77.18 26.71
C ILE A 136 3.85 75.67 26.90
N SER A 137 3.13 75.15 27.91
CA SER A 137 3.03 73.70 28.15
C SER A 137 2.40 72.94 26.96
N MET A 138 1.43 73.54 26.26
CA MET A 138 0.87 72.95 25.03
C MET A 138 1.88 72.93 23.88
N VAL A 139 2.68 73.98 23.71
CA VAL A 139 3.74 74.06 22.70
C VAL A 139 4.86 73.05 23.00
N GLU A 140 5.25 72.90 24.27
CA GLU A 140 6.22 71.87 24.70
C GLU A 140 5.69 70.46 24.45
N ALA A 141 4.42 70.19 24.77
CA ALA A 141 3.79 68.90 24.48
C ALA A 141 3.71 68.60 22.97
N LEU A 142 3.47 69.62 22.14
CA LEU A 142 3.49 69.49 20.69
C LEU A 142 4.90 69.21 20.15
N ALA A 143 5.94 69.86 20.70
CA ALA A 143 7.32 69.61 20.31
C ALA A 143 7.74 68.16 20.64
N VAL A 144 7.38 67.64 21.82
CA VAL A 144 7.64 66.23 22.18
C VAL A 144 6.93 65.28 21.22
N LYS A 145 5.64 65.51 20.92
CA LYS A 145 4.89 64.69 19.96
C LYS A 145 5.48 64.73 18.56
N LEU A 146 5.98 65.88 18.11
CA LEU A 146 6.65 66.02 16.82
C LEU A 146 7.94 65.20 16.76
N THR A 147 8.79 65.28 17.81
CA THR A 147 10.01 64.45 17.88
C THR A 147 9.72 62.96 17.92
N GLN A 148 8.69 62.53 18.64
CA GLN A 148 8.30 61.11 18.69
C GLN A 148 7.85 60.61 17.32
N LYS A 149 6.97 61.36 16.64
CA LYS A 149 6.46 61.00 15.32
C LYS A 149 7.55 60.97 14.25
N GLU A 150 8.55 61.85 14.33
CA GLU A 150 9.73 61.79 13.47
C GLU A 150 10.58 60.55 13.73
N GLY A 151 10.77 60.17 15.00
CA GLY A 151 11.46 58.93 15.36
C GLY A 151 10.78 57.68 14.78
N GLU A 152 9.45 57.61 14.88
CA GLU A 152 8.64 56.54 14.27
C GLU A 152 8.76 56.52 12.74
N LEU A 153 8.71 57.69 12.08
CA LEU A 153 8.91 57.82 10.63
C LEU A 153 10.30 57.39 10.17
N ILE A 154 11.35 57.71 10.93
CA ILE A 154 12.72 57.28 10.62
C ILE A 154 12.85 55.76 10.72
N GLN A 155 12.26 55.16 11.76
CA GLN A 155 12.24 53.71 11.93
C GLN A 155 11.46 53.00 10.81
N GLU A 156 10.27 53.50 10.46
CA GLU A 156 9.46 52.96 9.37
C GLU A 156 10.21 53.06 8.02
N LYS A 157 10.87 54.19 7.76
CA LYS A 157 11.73 54.39 6.57
C LYS A 157 12.88 53.37 6.51
N PHE A 158 13.48 53.03 7.65
CA PHE A 158 14.53 52.02 7.71
C PHE A 158 14.00 50.63 7.33
N GLU A 159 12.85 50.23 7.87
CA GLU A 159 12.21 48.95 7.55
C GLU A 159 11.73 48.90 6.09
N VAL A 160 11.16 49.98 5.56
CA VAL A 160 10.78 50.08 4.14
C VAL A 160 12.00 49.94 3.23
N LYS A 161 13.12 50.60 3.57
CA LYS A 161 14.37 50.46 2.80
C LYS A 161 14.92 49.04 2.81
N LYS A 162 14.83 48.36 3.96
CA LYS A 162 15.21 46.95 4.11
C LYS A 162 14.33 46.05 3.24
N LEU A 163 13.01 46.27 3.24
CA LEU A 163 12.06 45.51 2.43
C LEU A 163 12.30 45.71 0.92
N VAL A 164 12.58 46.93 0.48
CA VAL A 164 12.92 47.23 -0.93
C VAL A 164 14.16 46.46 -1.37
N ASN A 165 15.18 46.35 -0.52
CA ASN A 165 16.39 45.58 -0.84
C ASN A 165 16.08 44.09 -0.97
N PHE A 166 15.27 43.52 -0.08
CA PHE A 166 14.83 42.12 -0.21
C PHE A 166 14.02 41.88 -1.48
N LEU A 167 13.10 42.80 -1.81
CA LEU A 167 12.29 42.68 -3.02
C LEU A 167 13.14 42.75 -4.30
N LYS A 168 14.16 43.61 -4.32
CA LYS A 168 15.13 43.67 -5.43
C LYS A 168 15.91 42.37 -5.56
N GLN A 169 16.42 41.82 -4.46
CA GLN A 169 17.15 40.56 -4.47
C GLN A 169 16.28 39.41 -4.98
N ALA A 170 15.06 39.27 -4.43
CA ALA A 170 14.11 38.24 -4.86
C ALA A 170 13.73 38.37 -6.34
N SER A 171 13.61 39.61 -6.86
CA SER A 171 13.33 39.85 -8.28
C SER A 171 14.49 39.41 -9.18
N GLU A 172 15.73 39.71 -8.81
CA GLU A 172 16.91 39.27 -9.57
C GLU A 172 17.12 37.75 -9.52
N ASP A 173 16.89 37.14 -8.36
CA ASP A 173 16.96 35.68 -8.22
C ASP A 173 15.90 34.97 -9.09
N ALA A 174 14.67 35.52 -9.12
CA ALA A 174 13.61 35.01 -9.99
C ALA A 174 13.96 35.16 -11.48
N LYS A 175 14.54 36.29 -11.89
CA LYS A 175 15.00 36.50 -13.29
C LYS A 175 16.06 35.48 -13.67
N LYS A 176 17.03 35.22 -12.78
CA LYS A 176 18.08 34.23 -13.01
C LYS A 176 17.50 32.83 -13.19
N LEU A 177 16.59 32.41 -12.31
CA LEU A 177 15.95 31.10 -12.36
C LEU A 177 15.16 30.92 -13.67
N VAL A 178 14.36 31.91 -14.06
CA VAL A 178 13.62 31.88 -15.34
C VAL A 178 14.55 31.81 -16.55
N SER A 179 15.67 32.53 -16.54
CA SER A 179 16.65 32.48 -17.64
C SER A 179 17.33 31.12 -17.75
N GLN A 180 17.64 30.49 -16.61
CA GLN A 180 18.24 29.17 -16.54
C GLN A 180 17.26 28.10 -17.04
N GLU A 181 16.01 28.13 -16.59
CA GLU A 181 14.99 27.16 -17.04
C GLU A 181 14.72 27.27 -18.54
N LYS A 182 14.68 28.49 -19.08
CA LYS A 182 14.57 28.70 -20.53
C LYS A 182 15.73 28.09 -21.30
N SER A 183 16.96 28.24 -20.80
CA SER A 183 18.13 27.65 -21.46
C SER A 183 18.09 26.12 -21.45
N PHE A 184 17.62 25.50 -20.36
CA PHE A 184 17.43 24.05 -20.30
C PHE A 184 16.36 23.57 -21.26
N ALA A 185 15.20 24.23 -21.28
CA ALA A 185 14.12 23.89 -22.21
C ALA A 185 14.56 24.02 -23.67
N CYS A 186 15.33 25.07 -24.02
CA CYS A 186 15.89 25.22 -25.37
C CYS A 186 16.85 24.08 -25.72
N ALA A 187 17.74 23.68 -24.81
CA ALA A 187 18.67 22.59 -25.04
C ALA A 187 17.97 21.23 -25.22
N GLU A 188 16.92 20.97 -24.44
CA GLU A 188 16.13 19.74 -24.56
C GLU A 188 15.36 19.69 -25.88
N ILE A 189 14.76 20.82 -26.31
CA ILE A 189 14.09 20.92 -27.61
C ILE A 189 15.08 20.71 -28.76
N GLU A 190 16.28 21.29 -28.70
CA GLU A 190 17.31 21.10 -29.72
C GLU A 190 17.80 19.65 -29.78
N SER A 191 17.99 19.01 -28.62
CA SER A 191 18.31 17.59 -28.52
C SER A 191 17.24 16.70 -29.17
N ALA A 192 15.96 16.94 -28.85
CA ALA A 192 14.84 16.22 -29.43
C ALA A 192 14.77 16.42 -30.96
N ARG A 193 14.98 17.64 -31.45
CA ARG A 193 15.05 17.92 -32.90
C ARG A 193 16.19 17.17 -33.59
N ALA A 194 17.36 17.08 -32.96
CA ALA A 194 18.49 16.33 -33.51
C ALA A 194 18.20 14.82 -33.58
N VAL A 195 17.47 14.25 -32.62
CA VAL A 195 17.02 12.85 -32.68
C VAL A 195 16.06 12.64 -33.84
N VAL A 196 15.05 13.52 -33.99
CA VAL A 196 14.08 13.44 -35.09
C VAL A 196 14.77 13.55 -36.45
N GLN A 197 15.74 14.46 -36.59
CA GLN A 197 16.50 14.60 -37.82
C GLN A 197 17.27 13.32 -38.17
N ARG A 198 17.98 12.72 -37.20
CA ARG A 198 18.71 11.45 -37.42
C ARG A 198 17.79 10.31 -37.85
N ILE A 199 16.59 10.23 -37.27
CA ILE A 199 15.60 9.22 -37.66
C ILE A 199 15.12 9.48 -39.10
N GLY A 200 14.89 10.74 -39.46
CA GLY A 200 14.52 11.11 -40.83
C GLY A 200 15.61 10.74 -41.85
N GLU A 201 16.87 11.05 -41.55
CA GLU A 201 18.02 10.72 -42.41
C GLU A 201 18.19 9.20 -42.56
N ALA A 202 18.07 8.42 -41.49
CA ALA A 202 18.15 6.96 -41.53
C ALA A 202 17.03 6.33 -42.39
N LEU A 203 15.81 6.88 -42.33
CA LEU A 203 14.70 6.43 -43.16
C LEU A 203 14.90 6.75 -44.64
N GLU A 204 15.50 7.89 -44.98
CA GLU A 204 15.85 8.22 -46.36
C GLU A 204 16.99 7.35 -46.92
N GLU A 205 17.99 7.00 -46.10
CA GLU A 205 19.07 6.08 -46.50
C GLU A 205 18.57 4.64 -46.73
N GLU A 206 17.64 4.16 -45.91
CA GLU A 206 16.98 2.86 -46.12
C GLU A 206 16.10 2.87 -47.39
N GLY A 207 15.46 4.00 -47.69
CA GLY A 207 14.74 4.19 -48.94
C GLY A 207 15.64 4.10 -50.18
N ARG A 208 16.83 4.71 -50.15
CA ARG A 208 17.79 4.72 -51.28
C ARG A 208 18.53 3.41 -51.49
N SER A 209 18.85 2.68 -50.42
CA SER A 209 19.52 1.37 -50.52
C SER A 209 18.60 0.27 -51.08
N SER A 210 17.28 0.46 -51.02
CA SER A 210 16.29 -0.44 -51.63
C SER A 210 16.19 -0.32 -53.17
N GLU A 211 16.69 0.77 -53.79
CA GLU A 211 16.56 1.01 -55.24
C GLU A 211 17.75 0.50 -56.08
N MET A 212 18.91 0.20 -55.47
CA MET A 212 20.14 -0.13 -56.20
C MET A 212 20.48 -1.62 -56.35
N SER A 213 19.69 -2.57 -55.82
CA SER A 213 20.08 -4.01 -55.79
C SER A 213 19.24 -4.97 -56.64
N LYS A 214 18.28 -4.49 -57.43
CA LYS A 214 17.59 -5.32 -58.44
C LYS A 214 18.37 -5.12 -59.73
N THR A 215 18.91 -6.14 -60.41
CA THR A 215 18.09 -7.05 -61.24
C THR A 215 18.73 -8.41 -61.60
N GLN A 216 19.85 -8.87 -61.03
CA GLN A 216 20.46 -10.15 -61.49
C GLN A 216 20.85 -11.20 -60.42
N ASP A 217 20.98 -10.84 -59.15
CA ASP A 217 21.27 -11.83 -58.08
C ASP A 217 20.03 -12.18 -57.23
N VAL A 218 18.98 -11.35 -57.34
CA VAL A 218 17.75 -11.50 -56.53
C VAL A 218 16.92 -12.70 -56.97
N GLU A 219 16.85 -13.02 -58.27
CA GLU A 219 16.02 -14.12 -58.77
C GLU A 219 16.57 -15.49 -58.34
N GLY A 220 17.88 -15.70 -58.48
CA GLY A 220 18.54 -16.96 -58.04
C GLY A 220 18.51 -17.14 -56.53
N LEU A 221 18.75 -16.07 -55.76
CA LEU A 221 18.57 -16.09 -54.31
C LEU A 221 17.10 -16.29 -53.91
N ILE A 222 16.13 -15.78 -54.66
CA ILE A 222 14.71 -16.04 -54.41
C ILE A 222 14.40 -17.53 -54.59
N GLU A 223 14.91 -18.19 -55.63
CA GLU A 223 14.69 -19.62 -55.86
C GLU A 223 15.36 -20.48 -54.78
N GLU A 224 16.61 -20.21 -54.42
CA GLU A 224 17.30 -20.91 -53.32
C GLU A 224 16.63 -20.67 -51.96
N VAL A 225 16.20 -19.44 -51.68
CA VAL A 225 15.48 -19.11 -50.43
C VAL A 225 14.10 -19.76 -50.43
N GLN A 226 13.41 -19.86 -51.56
CA GLN A 226 12.13 -20.56 -51.67
C GLN A 226 12.30 -22.07 -51.46
N GLU A 227 13.35 -22.68 -52.01
CA GLU A 227 13.63 -24.11 -51.80
C GLU A 227 14.08 -24.38 -50.36
N ALA A 228 14.95 -23.55 -49.79
CA ALA A 228 15.35 -23.64 -48.38
C ALA A 228 14.15 -23.43 -47.44
N ARG A 229 13.21 -22.54 -47.77
CA ARG A 229 11.94 -22.37 -47.06
C ARG A 229 11.06 -23.60 -47.20
N ARG A 230 10.96 -24.21 -48.38
CA ARG A 230 10.18 -25.43 -48.64
C ARG A 230 10.74 -26.60 -47.83
N ILE A 231 12.06 -26.80 -47.85
CA ILE A 231 12.76 -27.84 -47.08
C ILE A 231 12.57 -27.61 -45.58
N LYS A 232 12.73 -26.36 -45.10
CA LYS A 232 12.48 -26.00 -43.69
C LYS A 232 11.02 -26.27 -43.30
N LEU A 233 10.05 -25.89 -44.13
CA LEU A 233 8.63 -26.17 -43.90
C LEU A 233 8.30 -27.67 -43.92
N LEU A 234 9.03 -28.49 -44.68
CA LEU A 234 8.82 -29.94 -44.70
C LEU A 234 9.42 -30.65 -43.47
N HIS A 235 10.58 -30.21 -43.01
CA HIS A 235 11.36 -30.89 -41.95
C HIS A 235 11.21 -30.28 -40.55
N GLN A 236 10.78 -29.02 -40.44
CA GLN A 236 10.53 -28.40 -39.14
C GLN A 236 9.31 -29.01 -38.43
N PRO A 237 8.19 -29.33 -39.11
CA PRO A 237 7.06 -30.00 -38.46
C PRO A 237 7.37 -31.44 -38.07
N SER A 238 8.23 -32.17 -38.79
CA SER A 238 8.58 -33.55 -38.43
C SER A 238 9.51 -33.58 -37.22
N LYS A 239 10.59 -32.79 -37.21
CA LYS A 239 11.51 -32.76 -36.07
C LYS A 239 10.89 -32.20 -34.80
N VAL A 240 10.05 -31.15 -34.92
CA VAL A 240 9.30 -30.62 -33.77
C VAL A 240 8.31 -31.67 -33.26
N ARG A 241 7.57 -32.32 -34.15
CA ARG A 241 6.64 -33.40 -33.78
C ARG A 241 7.36 -34.57 -33.11
N ASP A 242 8.51 -35.00 -33.60
CA ASP A 242 9.28 -36.10 -33.01
C ASP A 242 9.79 -35.72 -31.61
N MET A 243 10.30 -34.50 -31.44
CA MET A 243 10.68 -33.96 -30.13
C MET A 243 9.47 -33.80 -29.19
N GLU A 244 8.30 -33.44 -29.71
CA GLU A 244 7.05 -33.36 -28.93
C GLU A 244 6.61 -34.75 -28.44
N HIS A 245 6.71 -35.78 -29.29
CA HIS A 245 6.44 -37.16 -28.88
C HIS A 245 7.44 -37.65 -27.82
N GLU A 246 8.73 -37.37 -27.99
CA GLU A 246 9.76 -37.70 -27.00
C GLU A 246 9.52 -36.98 -25.66
N LEU A 247 9.22 -35.67 -25.70
CA LEU A 247 8.85 -34.90 -24.51
C LEU A 247 7.59 -35.45 -23.84
N HIS A 248 6.59 -35.85 -24.63
CA HIS A 248 5.38 -36.44 -24.09
C HIS A 248 5.67 -37.79 -23.41
N ALA A 249 6.50 -38.65 -24.02
CA ALA A 249 6.91 -39.92 -23.44
C ALA A 249 7.70 -39.73 -22.13
N LEU A 250 8.67 -38.79 -22.11
CA LEU A 250 9.44 -38.46 -20.91
C LEU A 250 8.53 -37.91 -19.80
N ARG A 251 7.57 -37.05 -20.12
CA ARG A 251 6.59 -36.53 -19.16
C ARG A 251 5.73 -37.65 -18.55
N LEU A 252 5.31 -38.64 -19.35
CA LEU A 252 4.61 -39.81 -18.83
C LEU A 252 5.49 -40.60 -17.86
N GLN A 253 6.73 -40.91 -18.24
CA GLN A 253 7.65 -41.64 -17.38
C GLN A 253 7.95 -40.91 -16.06
N ILE A 254 8.12 -39.59 -16.10
CA ILE A 254 8.30 -38.78 -14.89
C ILE A 254 7.07 -38.87 -13.99
N ARG A 255 5.86 -38.77 -14.54
CA ARG A 255 4.62 -38.93 -13.75
C ARG A 255 4.52 -40.30 -13.11
N GLU A 256 4.78 -41.37 -13.87
CA GLU A 256 4.77 -42.74 -13.35
C GLU A 256 5.80 -42.94 -12.24
N LYS A 257 7.04 -42.49 -12.46
CA LYS A 257 8.10 -42.54 -11.44
C LYS A 257 7.78 -41.68 -10.23
N ALA A 258 7.15 -40.52 -10.39
CA ALA A 258 6.74 -39.68 -9.28
C ALA A 258 5.66 -40.36 -8.42
N ILE A 259 4.66 -41.00 -9.06
CA ILE A 259 3.64 -41.79 -8.35
C ILE A 259 4.31 -42.93 -7.58
N PHE A 260 5.26 -43.63 -8.21
CA PHE A 260 5.96 -44.73 -7.55
C PHE A 260 6.84 -44.25 -6.39
N SER A 261 7.57 -43.14 -6.58
CA SER A 261 8.37 -42.50 -5.53
C SER A 261 7.51 -42.08 -4.35
N PHE A 262 6.34 -41.49 -4.60
CA PHE A 262 5.41 -41.11 -3.54
C PHE A 262 4.89 -42.33 -2.78
N LYS A 263 4.55 -43.41 -3.48
CA LYS A 263 4.16 -44.69 -2.85
C LYS A 263 5.28 -45.25 -1.98
N LEU A 264 6.52 -45.30 -2.50
CA LEU A 264 7.67 -45.81 -1.77
C LEU A 264 8.00 -44.96 -0.53
N GLN A 265 7.91 -43.64 -0.64
CA GLN A 265 8.10 -42.72 0.48
C GLN A 265 7.01 -42.90 1.55
N ARG A 266 5.77 -43.17 1.14
CA ARG A 266 4.67 -43.53 2.05
C ARG A 266 4.92 -44.88 2.73
N GLU A 267 5.42 -45.88 2.02
CA GLU A 267 5.77 -47.18 2.62
C GLU A 267 6.95 -47.08 3.59
N LEU A 268 8.01 -46.33 3.25
CA LEU A 268 9.16 -46.09 4.12
C LEU A 268 8.76 -45.36 5.41
N THR A 269 7.87 -44.36 5.32
CA THR A 269 7.36 -43.66 6.50
C THR A 269 6.48 -44.56 7.37
N LEU A 270 5.70 -45.47 6.78
CA LEU A 270 4.93 -46.47 7.54
C LEU A 270 5.83 -47.53 8.21
N SER A 271 6.85 -48.02 7.51
CA SER A 271 7.80 -49.01 8.04
C SER A 271 8.64 -48.46 9.18
N ARG A 272 9.22 -47.26 9.01
CA ARG A 272 9.96 -46.55 10.08
C ARG A 272 9.08 -46.33 11.31
N ARG A 273 7.80 -45.97 11.10
CA ARG A 273 6.84 -45.81 12.20
C ARG A 273 6.50 -47.14 12.89
N ALA A 274 6.38 -48.23 12.15
CA ALA A 274 6.11 -49.55 12.73
C ALA A 274 7.27 -50.04 13.63
N GLU A 275 8.50 -49.66 13.29
CA GLU A 275 9.70 -49.96 14.08
C GLU A 275 9.80 -49.07 15.34
N GLU A 276 9.50 -47.76 15.22
CA GLU A 276 9.42 -46.83 16.36
C GLU A 276 8.25 -47.14 17.33
N ASN A 277 7.15 -47.70 16.82
CA ASN A 277 5.97 -48.02 17.63
C ASN A 277 6.13 -49.26 18.54
N ARG A 278 7.20 -50.05 18.39
CA ARG A 278 7.43 -51.24 19.24
C ARG A 278 7.87 -50.90 20.68
N SER A 279 8.24 -49.64 20.96
CA SER A 279 8.79 -49.20 22.25
C SER A 279 8.14 -47.94 22.85
N ARG A 280 7.10 -47.36 22.22
CA ARG A 280 6.46 -46.11 22.68
C ARG A 280 5.40 -46.34 23.76
N LEU A 281 5.45 -45.55 24.83
CA LEU A 281 4.46 -45.60 25.93
C LEU A 281 3.19 -44.81 25.60
N TYR A 282 3.33 -43.76 24.78
CA TYR A 282 2.24 -42.89 24.38
C TYR A 282 2.14 -42.73 22.85
N VAL A 283 0.95 -42.38 22.37
CA VAL A 283 0.66 -42.10 20.96
C VAL A 283 -0.20 -40.84 20.86
N LEU A 284 -0.01 -40.09 19.78
CA LEU A 284 -0.93 -39.02 19.39
C LEU A 284 -2.07 -39.58 18.58
N ASP A 285 -3.29 -39.35 19.06
CA ASP A 285 -4.52 -39.68 18.37
C ASP A 285 -5.29 -38.42 17.96
N GLY A 286 -6.07 -38.53 16.89
CA GLY A 286 -6.89 -37.44 16.36
C GLY A 286 -6.50 -36.99 14.95
N PRO A 287 -7.39 -36.27 14.25
CA PRO A 287 -7.10 -35.69 12.95
C PRO A 287 -5.98 -34.67 13.06
N LYS A 288 -5.19 -34.50 12.01
CA LYS A 288 -4.14 -33.46 11.94
C LYS A 288 -4.62 -32.26 11.15
N SER A 289 -5.87 -31.85 11.34
CA SER A 289 -6.44 -30.74 10.59
C SER A 289 -6.75 -29.58 11.52
N LEU A 290 -6.68 -28.36 11.00
CA LEU A 290 -7.19 -27.21 11.73
C LEU A 290 -8.67 -27.41 12.13
N GLY A 291 -9.04 -27.06 13.36
CA GLY A 291 -10.39 -27.29 13.89
C GLY A 291 -10.64 -28.69 14.48
N SER A 292 -9.64 -29.57 14.51
CA SER A 292 -9.69 -30.84 15.24
C SER A 292 -9.00 -30.76 16.62
N VAL A 293 -8.95 -31.87 17.35
CA VAL A 293 -8.18 -32.01 18.59
C VAL A 293 -7.23 -33.19 18.46
N LEU A 294 -6.00 -32.98 18.91
CA LEU A 294 -5.02 -34.03 19.13
C LEU A 294 -5.03 -34.41 20.61
N HIS A 295 -5.06 -35.71 20.88
CA HIS A 295 -5.03 -36.29 22.20
C HIS A 295 -3.82 -37.19 22.36
N ILE A 296 -3.10 -37.03 23.46
CA ILE A 296 -2.10 -38.00 23.89
C ILE A 296 -2.85 -39.15 24.56
N ARG A 297 -2.62 -40.38 24.08
CA ARG A 297 -3.19 -41.61 24.64
C ARG A 297 -2.07 -42.55 25.06
N ALA A 298 -2.25 -43.22 26.19
CA ALA A 298 -1.40 -44.34 26.59
C ALA A 298 -1.57 -45.52 25.61
N CYS A 299 -0.47 -46.11 25.16
CA CYS A 299 -0.49 -47.27 24.25
C CYS A 299 -0.84 -48.58 24.96
N SER A 300 -0.66 -48.65 26.28
CA SER A 300 -0.93 -49.84 27.09
C SER A 300 -1.31 -49.47 28.51
N ASP A 301 -1.96 -50.39 29.22
CA ASP A 301 -2.33 -50.23 30.63
C ASP A 301 -1.12 -50.12 31.58
N ASN A 302 0.07 -50.49 31.10
CA ASN A 302 1.32 -50.36 31.84
C ASN A 302 1.92 -48.94 31.78
N ALA A 303 1.40 -48.07 30.91
CA ALA A 303 1.88 -46.70 30.81
C ALA A 303 1.38 -45.87 32.01
N PRO A 304 2.24 -45.00 32.60
CA PRO A 304 1.82 -44.10 33.67
C PRO A 304 0.63 -43.23 33.26
N PRO A 305 -0.33 -42.98 34.16
CA PRO A 305 -1.47 -42.12 33.86
C PRO A 305 -1.01 -40.69 33.54
N LEU A 306 -1.63 -40.07 32.55
CA LEU A 306 -1.27 -38.72 32.07
C LEU A 306 -1.36 -37.64 33.16
N SER A 307 -2.19 -37.85 34.19
CA SER A 307 -2.28 -36.96 35.36
C SER A 307 -0.98 -36.88 36.19
N LYS A 308 -0.08 -37.86 36.06
CA LYS A 308 1.24 -37.88 36.69
C LYS A 308 2.36 -37.43 35.75
N CYS A 309 2.02 -37.09 34.51
CA CYS A 309 2.98 -36.69 33.49
C CYS A 309 3.04 -35.16 33.39
N SER A 310 4.23 -34.61 33.16
CA SER A 310 4.38 -33.24 32.67
C SER A 310 4.40 -33.28 31.16
N ILE A 311 3.57 -32.46 30.51
CA ILE A 311 3.40 -32.44 29.06
C ILE A 311 3.74 -31.04 28.58
N GLN A 312 4.41 -30.95 27.43
CA GLN A 312 4.62 -29.68 26.73
C GLN A 312 4.52 -29.90 25.23
N TRP A 313 3.74 -29.06 24.55
CA TRP A 313 3.61 -29.08 23.10
C TRP A 313 4.58 -28.14 22.40
N TYR A 314 4.98 -28.54 21.20
CA TYR A 314 5.93 -27.84 20.37
C TYR A 314 5.47 -27.84 18.91
N ARG A 315 5.80 -26.75 18.22
CA ARG A 315 5.64 -26.59 16.79
C ARG A 315 7.01 -26.74 16.14
N THR A 316 7.11 -27.56 15.11
CA THR A 316 8.37 -27.81 14.40
C THR A 316 8.25 -27.43 12.92
N SER A 317 9.31 -26.87 12.35
CA SER A 317 9.35 -26.57 10.91
C SER A 317 9.31 -27.85 10.09
N SER A 318 8.89 -27.75 8.82
CA SER A 318 8.87 -28.89 7.88
C SER A 318 10.27 -29.50 7.64
N GLU A 319 11.33 -28.70 7.84
CA GLU A 319 12.73 -29.11 7.73
C GLU A 319 13.28 -29.72 9.05
N GLY A 320 12.52 -29.64 10.14
CA GLY A 320 12.87 -30.22 11.45
C GLY A 320 14.00 -29.51 12.20
N SER A 321 14.51 -28.39 11.69
CA SER A 321 15.65 -27.66 12.24
C SER A 321 15.30 -26.78 13.45
N HIS A 322 14.05 -26.32 13.54
CA HIS A 322 13.59 -25.40 14.59
C HIS A 322 12.38 -25.97 15.32
N ARG A 323 12.43 -25.92 16.66
CA ARG A 323 11.40 -26.42 17.59
C ARG A 323 10.95 -25.29 18.50
N ASP A 324 9.76 -24.76 18.23
CA ASP A 324 9.12 -23.67 18.96
C ASP A 324 8.25 -24.22 20.08
N VAL A 325 8.47 -23.74 21.32
CA VAL A 325 7.61 -24.08 22.46
C VAL A 325 6.26 -23.40 22.28
N ILE A 326 5.15 -24.13 22.42
CA ILE A 326 3.82 -23.54 22.46
C ILE A 326 3.49 -23.24 23.94
N SER A 327 3.88 -22.06 24.43
CA SER A 327 3.78 -21.71 25.86
C SER A 327 2.36 -21.88 26.41
N GLY A 328 2.23 -22.62 27.51
CA GLY A 328 0.94 -22.89 28.15
C GLY A 328 0.12 -24.01 27.51
N ALA A 329 0.61 -24.65 26.45
CA ALA A 329 0.08 -25.94 25.98
C ALA A 329 0.73 -27.06 26.79
N ASP A 330 0.23 -27.28 28.00
CA ASP A 330 0.73 -28.22 29.00
C ASP A 330 -0.22 -29.41 29.26
N ARG A 331 -1.22 -29.56 28.40
CA ARG A 331 -2.33 -30.51 28.55
C ARG A 331 -2.20 -31.70 27.63
N PRO A 332 -2.81 -32.85 27.96
CA PRO A 332 -2.80 -34.02 27.09
C PRO A 332 -3.61 -33.82 25.81
N SER A 333 -4.49 -32.82 25.77
CA SER A 333 -5.27 -32.38 24.63
C SER A 333 -4.69 -31.09 24.06
N TYR A 334 -4.65 -30.98 22.73
CA TYR A 334 -4.28 -29.74 22.04
C TYR A 334 -5.13 -29.55 20.79
N ALA A 335 -5.73 -28.37 20.65
CA ALA A 335 -6.52 -28.00 19.49
C ALA A 335 -5.68 -27.11 18.57
N PRO A 336 -5.26 -27.58 17.38
CA PRO A 336 -4.46 -26.78 16.46
C PRO A 336 -5.10 -25.43 16.14
N GLU A 337 -4.26 -24.43 15.95
CA GLU A 337 -4.62 -23.07 15.56
C GLU A 337 -3.96 -22.68 14.23
N PRO A 338 -4.29 -21.50 13.65
CA PRO A 338 -3.78 -21.14 12.33
C PRO A 338 -2.25 -21.13 12.18
N LEU A 339 -1.47 -20.89 13.24
CA LEU A 339 0.00 -20.94 13.18
C LEU A 339 0.56 -22.36 13.07
N ASP A 340 -0.24 -23.38 13.39
CA ASP A 340 0.20 -24.78 13.34
C ASP A 340 0.04 -25.37 11.93
N VAL A 341 -0.76 -24.74 11.07
CA VAL A 341 -0.99 -25.19 9.69
C VAL A 341 0.34 -25.26 8.93
N GLY A 342 0.59 -26.39 8.27
CA GLY A 342 1.84 -26.66 7.56
C GLY A 342 3.03 -26.98 8.46
N ARG A 343 2.83 -27.14 9.78
CA ARG A 343 3.88 -27.50 10.76
C ARG A 343 3.67 -28.92 11.29
N ILE A 344 4.74 -29.51 11.83
CA ILE A 344 4.65 -30.76 12.59
C ILE A 344 4.48 -30.41 14.06
N LEU A 345 3.51 -31.03 14.73
CA LEU A 345 3.30 -30.86 16.17
C LEU A 345 3.94 -32.01 16.94
N GLN A 346 4.60 -31.68 18.03
CA GLN A 346 5.27 -32.63 18.92
C GLN A 346 4.81 -32.41 20.35
N ALA A 347 4.61 -33.48 21.10
CA ALA A 347 4.38 -33.41 22.53
C ALA A 347 5.48 -34.18 23.26
N GLU A 348 6.16 -33.50 24.19
CA GLU A 348 7.12 -34.11 25.09
C GLU A 348 6.41 -34.46 26.39
N ILE A 349 6.53 -35.72 26.80
CA ILE A 349 5.87 -36.29 27.97
C ILE A 349 6.96 -36.71 28.93
N THR A 350 7.02 -36.09 30.09
CA THR A 350 8.01 -36.39 31.12
C THR A 350 7.37 -37.12 32.29
N VAL A 351 7.89 -38.31 32.62
CA VAL A 351 7.48 -39.12 33.77
C VAL A 351 8.72 -39.54 34.55
N ASN A 352 8.81 -39.17 35.84
CA ASN A 352 9.92 -39.54 36.73
C ASN A 352 11.32 -39.24 36.14
N GLY A 353 11.45 -38.18 35.34
CA GLY A 353 12.69 -37.80 34.67
C GLY A 353 12.98 -38.49 33.34
N GLN A 354 12.18 -39.49 32.94
CA GLN A 354 12.23 -40.06 31.59
C GLN A 354 11.33 -39.26 30.65
N LYS A 355 11.82 -39.04 29.43
CA LYS A 355 11.13 -38.27 28.39
C LYS A 355 10.69 -39.21 27.27
N ASP A 356 9.40 -39.18 26.96
CA ASP A 356 8.84 -39.76 25.74
C ASP A 356 8.45 -38.62 24.79
N LEU A 357 8.62 -38.84 23.49
CA LEU A 357 8.33 -37.84 22.46
C LEU A 357 7.37 -38.43 21.45
N VAL A 358 6.19 -37.81 21.35
CA VAL A 358 5.18 -38.17 20.37
C VAL A 358 5.07 -37.06 19.32
N THR A 359 5.01 -37.42 18.05
CA THR A 359 5.02 -36.48 16.93
C THR A 359 3.85 -36.76 16.00
N THR A 360 3.24 -35.73 15.44
CA THR A 360 2.20 -35.89 14.43
C THR A 360 2.77 -36.60 13.22
N ALA A 361 1.98 -37.51 12.66
CA ALA A 361 2.36 -38.36 11.54
C ALA A 361 2.52 -37.61 10.19
N GLY A 362 2.62 -36.28 10.19
CA GLY A 362 2.65 -35.36 9.04
C GLY A 362 2.41 -33.90 9.46
N LEU A 363 2.38 -33.00 8.49
CA LEU A 363 2.02 -31.58 8.67
C LEU A 363 0.55 -31.45 9.10
N VAL A 364 0.20 -30.35 9.78
CA VAL A 364 -1.19 -30.00 10.04
C VAL A 364 -1.84 -29.46 8.77
N ASP A 365 -2.95 -30.07 8.37
CA ASP A 365 -3.72 -29.72 7.19
C ASP A 365 -4.54 -28.43 7.42
N SER A 366 -4.61 -27.59 6.39
CA SER A 366 -5.55 -26.47 6.35
C SER A 366 -6.98 -26.99 6.12
N VAL A 367 -7.97 -26.14 6.40
CA VAL A 367 -9.38 -26.45 6.14
C VAL A 367 -9.82 -25.74 4.87
N ALA A 368 -10.36 -26.52 3.92
CA ALA A 368 -10.96 -25.98 2.71
C ALA A 368 -12.02 -24.92 3.04
N GLU A 369 -12.12 -23.88 2.21
CA GLU A 369 -13.04 -22.73 2.36
C GLU A 369 -12.72 -21.73 3.48
N LEU A 370 -11.82 -22.03 4.43
CA LEU A 370 -11.51 -21.08 5.51
C LEU A 370 -10.88 -19.79 4.97
N GLU A 371 -9.98 -19.90 3.99
CA GLU A 371 -9.34 -18.75 3.35
C GLU A 371 -10.37 -17.86 2.63
N SER A 372 -11.23 -18.47 1.80
CA SER A 372 -12.32 -17.77 1.12
C SER A 372 -13.27 -17.07 2.11
N HIS A 373 -13.56 -17.73 3.24
CA HIS A 373 -14.37 -17.15 4.30
C HIS A 373 -13.69 -15.93 4.94
N VAL A 374 -12.40 -16.02 5.28
CA VAL A 374 -11.63 -14.88 5.81
C VAL A 374 -11.58 -13.73 4.79
N GLU A 375 -11.36 -14.01 3.52
CA GLU A 375 -11.41 -13.00 2.45
C GLU A 375 -12.77 -12.30 2.38
N SER A 376 -13.87 -13.05 2.49
CA SER A 376 -15.22 -12.46 2.53
C SER A 376 -15.40 -11.51 3.70
N LEU A 377 -14.84 -11.84 4.87
CA LEU A 377 -14.89 -11.01 6.07
C LEU A 377 -14.03 -9.76 5.95
N THR A 378 -12.92 -9.81 5.21
CA THR A 378 -12.05 -8.64 4.99
C THR A 378 -12.70 -7.54 4.15
N ARG A 379 -13.76 -7.86 3.39
CA ARG A 379 -14.56 -6.85 2.67
C ARG A 379 -15.39 -5.99 3.62
N LYS A 380 -15.70 -6.49 4.83
CA LYS A 380 -16.38 -5.73 5.87
C LYS A 380 -15.35 -4.94 6.70
N SER A 381 -15.67 -3.72 7.08
CA SER A 381 -14.80 -2.89 7.93
C SER A 381 -14.65 -3.44 9.36
N ASN A 382 -15.61 -4.26 9.79
CA ASN A 382 -15.65 -4.89 11.09
C ASN A 382 -16.39 -6.24 10.98
N ALA A 383 -15.74 -7.33 11.38
CA ALA A 383 -16.37 -8.64 11.47
C ALA A 383 -16.89 -8.88 12.89
N GLU A 384 -18.06 -9.48 13.00
CA GLU A 384 -18.74 -9.74 14.27
C GLU A 384 -18.94 -11.23 14.45
N PHE A 385 -18.56 -11.73 15.63
CA PHE A 385 -18.68 -13.14 15.98
C PHE A 385 -19.43 -13.27 17.30
N SER A 386 -20.43 -14.14 17.35
CA SER A 386 -21.12 -14.52 18.58
C SER A 386 -20.19 -15.39 19.43
N VAL A 387 -19.99 -15.01 20.69
CA VAL A 387 -19.13 -15.73 21.63
C VAL A 387 -19.74 -15.81 23.03
N THR A 388 -19.38 -16.84 23.79
CA THR A 388 -19.56 -16.86 25.25
C THR A 388 -18.21 -16.69 25.94
N ILE A 389 -18.21 -16.12 27.14
CA ILE A 389 -16.98 -15.95 27.92
C ILE A 389 -16.88 -17.13 28.89
N SER A 390 -15.86 -17.97 28.71
CA SER A 390 -15.58 -19.09 29.62
C SER A 390 -14.70 -18.67 30.78
N GLN A 391 -13.71 -17.78 30.55
CA GLN A 391 -12.83 -17.29 31.59
C GLN A 391 -12.52 -15.79 31.44
N ILE A 392 -12.28 -15.13 32.57
CA ILE A 392 -11.75 -13.76 32.65
C ILE A 392 -10.55 -13.80 33.59
N ASN A 393 -9.39 -13.33 33.12
CA ASN A 393 -8.13 -13.33 33.91
C ASN A 393 -7.77 -14.70 34.50
N GLY A 394 -8.06 -15.78 33.76
CA GLY A 394 -7.81 -17.15 34.21
C GLY A 394 -8.80 -17.71 35.23
N GLN A 395 -9.82 -16.94 35.62
CA GLN A 395 -10.91 -17.43 36.47
C GLN A 395 -12.14 -17.76 35.64
N ASP A 396 -12.81 -18.86 36.00
CA ASP A 396 -14.02 -19.30 35.33
C ASP A 396 -15.13 -18.26 35.44
N HIS A 397 -15.76 -17.97 34.32
CA HIS A 397 -16.88 -17.04 34.23
C HIS A 397 -18.19 -17.82 34.17
N PRO A 398 -19.03 -17.79 35.22
CA PRO A 398 -20.19 -18.67 35.33
C PRO A 398 -21.36 -18.28 34.39
N SER A 399 -21.30 -17.13 33.72
CA SER A 399 -22.39 -16.66 32.87
C SER A 399 -22.25 -17.16 31.43
N ASN A 400 -23.27 -17.88 30.96
CA ASN A 400 -23.38 -18.34 29.57
C ASN A 400 -23.98 -17.29 28.62
N SER A 401 -23.88 -16.00 28.96
CA SER A 401 -24.47 -14.95 28.13
C SER A 401 -23.70 -14.76 26.82
N THR A 402 -24.43 -14.64 25.72
CA THR A 402 -23.87 -14.34 24.40
C THR A 402 -23.36 -12.90 24.35
N HIS A 403 -22.12 -12.76 23.89
CA HIS A 403 -21.42 -11.52 23.61
C HIS A 403 -21.09 -11.47 22.12
N VAL A 404 -20.72 -10.29 21.64
CA VAL A 404 -20.25 -10.09 20.28
C VAL A 404 -18.77 -9.67 20.34
N PHE A 405 -17.93 -10.50 19.74
CA PHE A 405 -16.52 -10.24 19.52
C PHE A 405 -16.34 -9.59 18.15
N HIS A 406 -15.88 -8.35 18.15
CA HIS A 406 -15.69 -7.55 16.95
C HIS A 406 -14.22 -7.51 16.60
N VAL A 407 -13.90 -7.90 15.37
CA VAL A 407 -12.56 -7.84 14.80
C VAL A 407 -12.56 -6.79 13.69
N GLY A 408 -12.09 -5.59 14.02
CA GLY A 408 -12.02 -4.46 13.10
C GLY A 408 -10.61 -4.18 12.64
N LYS A 409 -10.47 -3.34 11.60
CA LYS A 409 -9.16 -3.00 10.99
C LYS A 409 -8.13 -2.42 11.95
N MET A 410 -8.55 -1.70 12.98
CA MET A 410 -7.64 -1.02 13.92
C MET A 410 -7.75 -1.53 15.37
N ARG A 411 -8.81 -2.28 15.68
CA ARG A 411 -9.12 -2.63 17.08
C ARG A 411 -9.95 -3.89 17.19
N VAL A 412 -9.88 -4.49 18.36
CA VAL A 412 -10.73 -5.60 18.80
C VAL A 412 -11.64 -5.12 19.92
N LYS A 413 -12.91 -5.55 19.90
CA LYS A 413 -13.90 -5.16 20.92
C LYS A 413 -14.77 -6.34 21.31
N LEU A 414 -14.93 -6.55 22.61
CA LEU A 414 -15.92 -7.47 23.17
C LEU A 414 -17.05 -6.66 23.82
N SER A 415 -18.28 -6.91 23.42
CA SER A 415 -19.45 -6.25 24.02
C SER A 415 -20.67 -7.17 24.15
N ARG A 416 -21.59 -6.78 25.02
CA ARG A 416 -22.92 -7.38 25.15
C ARG A 416 -23.94 -6.26 25.00
N GLY A 417 -24.63 -6.22 23.86
CA GLY A 417 -25.47 -5.08 23.49
C GLY A 417 -24.66 -3.77 23.48
N TRP A 418 -25.14 -2.77 24.21
CA TRP A 418 -24.48 -1.45 24.34
C TRP A 418 -23.28 -1.44 25.30
N ILE A 419 -23.12 -2.47 26.15
CA ILE A 419 -22.06 -2.52 27.17
C ILE A 419 -20.79 -3.12 26.58
N SER A 420 -19.70 -2.34 26.58
CA SER A 420 -18.36 -2.82 26.18
C SER A 420 -17.65 -3.47 27.37
N LYS A 421 -17.24 -4.74 27.23
CA LYS A 421 -16.41 -5.45 28.23
C LYS A 421 -14.93 -5.10 28.06
N ALA A 422 -14.48 -5.06 26.81
CA ALA A 422 -13.14 -4.61 26.44
C ALA A 422 -13.18 -3.99 25.04
N ARG A 423 -12.30 -3.02 24.80
CA ARG A 423 -12.11 -2.38 23.51
C ARG A 423 -10.67 -1.88 23.45
N GLU A 424 -9.85 -2.53 22.65
CA GLU A 424 -8.41 -2.25 22.61
C GLU A 424 -7.94 -2.17 21.16
N ILE A 425 -7.08 -1.19 20.88
CA ILE A 425 -6.37 -1.04 19.61
C ILE A 425 -5.28 -2.11 19.56
N TYR A 426 -4.95 -2.60 18.36
CA TYR A 426 -3.82 -3.54 18.22
C TYR A 426 -2.54 -2.92 18.81
N SER A 427 -1.87 -3.67 19.67
CA SER A 427 -0.63 -3.23 20.33
C SER A 427 0.29 -4.42 20.54
N THR A 428 1.58 -4.16 20.73
CA THR A 428 2.60 -5.19 21.01
C THR A 428 2.38 -5.93 22.34
N SER A 429 1.54 -5.39 23.23
CA SER A 429 1.15 -6.04 24.49
C SER A 429 -0.11 -6.90 24.39
N MET A 430 -0.81 -6.85 23.25
CA MET A 430 -1.99 -7.68 22.99
C MET A 430 -1.53 -9.07 22.58
N GLN A 431 -2.20 -10.10 23.09
CA GLN A 431 -1.95 -11.49 22.70
C GLN A 431 -3.26 -12.13 22.23
N LEU A 432 -3.18 -12.93 21.18
CA LEU A 432 -4.34 -13.64 20.64
C LEU A 432 -3.91 -14.94 19.98
N CYS A 433 -4.50 -16.04 20.44
CA CYS A 433 -4.17 -17.38 19.99
C CYS A 433 -5.32 -18.36 20.25
N GLY A 434 -5.16 -19.59 19.78
CA GLY A 434 -6.02 -20.69 20.20
C GLY A 434 -5.94 -20.92 21.72
N VAL A 435 -7.02 -21.39 22.33
CA VAL A 435 -6.95 -21.86 23.72
C VAL A 435 -6.00 -23.06 23.81
N ARG A 436 -5.09 -23.00 24.79
CA ARG A 436 -4.09 -24.03 25.07
C ARG A 436 -4.42 -24.89 26.31
N SER A 437 -5.52 -24.56 27.01
CA SER A 437 -5.99 -25.25 28.22
C SER A 437 -7.03 -26.33 27.91
N ASP A 438 -7.24 -27.24 28.87
CA ASP A 438 -8.11 -28.41 28.76
C ASP A 438 -9.59 -28.05 28.93
N ILE A 439 -10.08 -27.21 28.03
CA ILE A 439 -11.51 -26.91 27.93
C ILE A 439 -12.08 -27.93 26.94
N ASN A 440 -13.18 -28.61 27.31
CA ASN A 440 -13.91 -29.53 26.44
C ASN A 440 -14.35 -28.94 25.08
N VAL A 441 -14.15 -27.63 24.87
CA VAL A 441 -14.49 -26.87 23.67
C VAL A 441 -13.26 -26.12 23.12
N ALA A 442 -12.05 -26.61 23.36
CA ALA A 442 -10.79 -25.96 22.95
C ALA A 442 -10.72 -25.65 21.44
N THR A 443 -11.36 -26.44 20.58
CA THR A 443 -11.45 -26.21 19.13
C THR A 443 -12.19 -24.93 18.76
N LYS A 444 -13.15 -24.51 19.59
CA LYS A 444 -13.91 -23.26 19.46
C LYS A 444 -13.40 -22.17 20.41
N GLY A 445 -12.41 -22.50 21.25
CA GLY A 445 -11.82 -21.62 22.23
C GLY A 445 -10.74 -20.72 21.64
N LEU A 446 -10.81 -19.43 21.97
CA LEU A 446 -9.81 -18.41 21.67
C LEU A 446 -9.36 -17.73 22.96
N PHE A 447 -8.05 -17.62 23.15
CA PHE A 447 -7.46 -16.82 24.19
C PHE A 447 -7.16 -15.42 23.65
N TRP A 448 -7.66 -14.39 24.32
CA TRP A 448 -7.39 -13.00 24.00
C TRP A 448 -6.95 -12.23 25.24
N GLN A 449 -5.69 -11.84 25.29
CA GLN A 449 -5.20 -10.84 26.23
C GLN A 449 -5.34 -9.46 25.60
N ALA A 450 -6.35 -8.72 26.02
CA ALA A 450 -6.63 -7.39 25.50
C ALA A 450 -5.52 -6.38 25.89
N ARG A 451 -5.05 -6.48 27.14
CA ARG A 451 -3.92 -5.75 27.70
C ARG A 451 -3.39 -6.49 28.93
N LYS A 452 -2.24 -6.08 29.46
CA LYS A 452 -1.71 -6.64 30.71
C LYS A 452 -2.76 -6.58 31.83
N GLY A 453 -3.02 -7.71 32.48
CA GLY A 453 -4.01 -7.85 33.54
C GLY A 453 -5.47 -7.95 33.07
N LEU A 454 -5.74 -8.00 31.76
CA LEU A 454 -7.06 -8.25 31.21
C LEU A 454 -7.01 -9.26 30.07
N SER A 455 -7.43 -10.50 30.35
CA SER A 455 -7.54 -11.59 29.39
C SER A 455 -8.90 -12.28 29.44
N PHE A 456 -9.26 -12.88 28.32
CA PHE A 456 -10.51 -13.60 28.13
C PHE A 456 -10.23 -14.94 27.46
N VAL A 457 -11.02 -15.94 27.84
CA VAL A 457 -11.22 -17.14 27.03
C VAL A 457 -12.62 -17.08 26.44
N LEU A 458 -12.68 -16.97 25.12
CA LEU A 458 -13.90 -16.82 24.34
C LEU A 458 -14.22 -18.13 23.63
N ILE A 459 -15.46 -18.58 23.70
CA ILE A 459 -15.95 -19.76 23.01
C ILE A 459 -16.85 -19.31 21.86
N PHE A 460 -16.46 -19.67 20.64
CA PHE A 460 -17.19 -19.34 19.41
C PHE A 460 -18.28 -20.39 19.11
N GLU A 461 -19.21 -20.05 18.22
CA GLU A 461 -20.26 -20.98 17.77
C GLU A 461 -19.66 -22.17 16.97
N SER A 462 -18.64 -21.90 16.15
CA SER A 462 -17.96 -22.89 15.32
C SER A 462 -16.43 -22.78 15.38
N GLU A 463 -15.74 -23.88 15.08
CA GLU A 463 -14.29 -23.92 14.91
C GLU A 463 -13.85 -23.02 13.75
N ARG A 464 -14.69 -22.94 12.70
CA ARG A 464 -14.48 -22.08 11.53
C ARG A 464 -14.44 -20.61 11.94
N ASP A 465 -15.40 -20.15 12.74
CA ASP A 465 -15.45 -18.76 13.22
C ASP A 465 -14.28 -18.42 14.13
N ARG A 466 -13.92 -19.34 15.04
CA ARG A 466 -12.73 -19.20 15.91
C ARG A 466 -11.48 -18.98 15.07
N ASN A 467 -11.24 -19.84 14.08
CA ASN A 467 -10.04 -19.75 13.25
C ASN A 467 -10.08 -18.53 12.32
N ALA A 468 -11.24 -18.18 11.77
CA ALA A 468 -11.42 -17.00 10.94
C ALA A 468 -11.15 -15.71 11.74
N ALA A 469 -11.64 -15.62 12.98
CA ALA A 469 -11.38 -14.50 13.87
C ALA A 469 -9.89 -14.35 14.19
N ILE A 470 -9.17 -15.45 14.45
CA ILE A 470 -7.72 -15.44 14.68
C ILE A 470 -6.98 -14.92 13.44
N MET A 471 -7.24 -15.51 12.27
CA MET A 471 -6.58 -15.11 11.03
C MET A 471 -6.86 -13.65 10.69
N LEU A 472 -8.12 -13.21 10.83
CA LEU A 472 -8.52 -11.84 10.54
C LEU A 472 -7.88 -10.82 11.49
N ALA A 473 -7.86 -11.12 12.79
CA ALA A 473 -7.25 -10.24 13.79
C ALA A 473 -5.74 -10.11 13.56
N ARG A 474 -5.06 -11.21 13.22
CA ARG A 474 -3.63 -11.19 12.87
C ARG A 474 -3.34 -10.40 11.61
N LYS A 475 -4.18 -10.55 10.58
CA LYS A 475 -4.08 -9.77 9.34
C LYS A 475 -4.20 -8.27 9.61
N TYR A 476 -5.25 -7.85 10.34
CA TYR A 476 -5.45 -6.44 10.66
C TYR A 476 -4.40 -5.87 11.63
N ALA A 477 -3.91 -6.67 12.58
CA ALA A 477 -2.78 -6.27 13.41
C ALA A 477 -1.52 -6.05 12.59
N LEU A 478 -1.23 -6.94 11.62
CA LEU A 478 -0.10 -6.80 10.71
C LEU A 478 -0.23 -5.55 9.84
N ASP A 479 -1.43 -5.23 9.34
CA ASP A 479 -1.71 -3.97 8.63
C ASP A 479 -1.45 -2.73 9.51
N CYS A 480 -1.51 -2.89 10.83
CA CYS A 480 -1.16 -1.87 11.83
C CYS A 480 0.31 -1.95 12.30
N ASN A 481 1.16 -2.75 11.64
CA ASN A 481 2.55 -3.05 12.03
C ASN A 481 2.69 -3.67 13.43
N VAL A 482 1.71 -4.47 13.85
CA VAL A 482 1.70 -5.18 15.14
C VAL A 482 1.71 -6.69 14.89
N MET A 483 2.70 -7.37 15.47
CA MET A 483 2.77 -8.83 15.45
C MET A 483 1.86 -9.40 16.55
N LEU A 484 0.64 -9.76 16.20
CA LEU A 484 -0.32 -10.35 17.12
C LEU A 484 -0.18 -11.89 17.15
N ALA A 485 0.30 -12.43 18.26
CA ALA A 485 0.49 -13.87 18.44
C ALA A 485 0.08 -14.30 19.87
N GLY A 486 0.20 -15.61 20.16
CA GLY A 486 0.03 -16.10 21.52
C GLY A 486 1.22 -15.76 22.43
N PRO A 487 1.12 -16.10 23.73
CA PRO A 487 2.25 -15.99 24.64
C PRO A 487 3.48 -16.73 24.09
N ASP A 488 4.61 -16.02 24.04
CA ASP A 488 5.94 -16.48 23.58
C ASP A 488 6.01 -17.11 22.18
N ASP A 489 4.98 -16.95 21.35
CA ASP A 489 5.06 -17.37 19.95
C ASP A 489 6.04 -16.46 19.21
N VAL A 490 7.07 -17.07 18.62
CA VAL A 490 7.97 -16.43 17.66
C VAL A 490 7.46 -16.77 16.26
N ASN A 491 7.37 -15.78 15.38
CA ASN A 491 6.92 -15.99 14.00
C ASN A 491 8.08 -16.36 13.08
#